data_AF-A0A662RCQ5-F1
#
_entry.id   AF-A0A662RCQ5-F1
#
_cell.length_a   1.000
_cell.length_b   1.000
_cell.length_c   1.000
_cell.angle_alpha   90.00
_cell.angle_beta   90.00
_cell.angle_gamma   90.00
#
_symmetry.space_group_name_H-M   'P 1'
#
loop_
_entity.id
_entity.type
_entity.pdbx_description
1 polymer ?
#
loop_
_entity_poly.entity_id
_entity_poly.type
_entity_poly.pdbx_seq_one_letter_code
_entity_poly.pdbx_strand_id
1 'polypeptide(L)' 'MEMLNEDIRTFERKSTWKQRYEYTLTPSGATYAEEITDHYKKETELVTEYLKQHKHAIKHDLIKIPKERYQI' A
#
# COMPACT_ATOMS: atom_id res chain seq x y z
N MET A 1 11.36 13.81 -11.75
CA MET A 1 10.04 13.15 -11.79
C MET A 1 9.70 12.75 -10.36
N GLU A 2 8.59 13.24 -9.82
CA GLU A 2 8.10 12.76 -8.52
C GLU A 2 7.45 11.39 -8.74
N MET A 3 7.86 10.37 -7.97
CA MET A 3 7.31 9.01 -8.05
C MET A 3 6.03 8.87 -7.21
N LEU A 4 5.78 9.82 -6.31
CA LEU A 4 4.67 9.81 -5.37
C LEU A 4 4.02 11.18 -5.34
N ASN A 5 2.69 11.19 -5.32
CA ASN A 5 1.90 12.35 -4.91
C ASN A 5 1.62 12.21 -3.41
N GLU A 6 1.96 13.23 -2.64
CA GLU A 6 1.59 13.35 -1.23
C GLU A 6 0.31 14.18 -1.10
N ASP A 7 -0.67 13.65 -0.37
CA ASP A 7 -1.95 14.31 -0.06
C ASP A 7 -2.17 14.32 1.46
N ILE A 8 -2.50 15.48 2.02
CA ILE A 8 -2.82 15.61 3.45
C ILE A 8 -4.33 15.46 3.62
N ARG A 9 -4.75 14.36 4.24
CA ARG A 9 -6.16 14.11 4.54
C ARG A 9 -6.48 14.35 6.00
N THR A 10 -7.55 15.11 6.21
CA THR A 10 -8.09 15.36 7.54
C THR A 10 -9.30 14.45 7.76
N PHE A 11 -9.36 13.79 8.92
CA PHE A 11 -10.48 12.93 9.29
C PHE A 11 -10.83 13.12 10.77
N GLU A 12 -12.11 12.98 11.11
CA GLU A 12 -12.56 13.04 12.50
C GLU A 12 -12.43 11.67 13.16
N ARG A 13 -11.86 11.64 14.37
CA ARG A 13 -11.82 10.44 15.22
C ARG A 13 -12.04 10.81 16.67
N LYS A 14 -13.11 10.28 17.29
CA LYS A 14 -13.46 10.54 18.70
C LYS A 14 -13.52 12.05 19.00
N SER A 15 -14.20 12.82 18.15
CA SER A 15 -14.35 14.28 18.30
C SER A 15 -13.03 15.07 18.26
N THR A 16 -11.98 14.46 17.71
CA THR A 16 -10.70 15.14 17.41
C THR A 16 -10.41 15.04 15.93
N TRP A 17 -10.04 16.17 15.31
CA TRP A 17 -9.54 16.20 13.95
C TRP A 17 -8.11 15.66 13.91
N LYS A 18 -7.87 14.69 13.05
CA LYS A 18 -6.56 14.08 12.84
C LYS A 18 -6.15 14.25 11.38
N GLN A 19 -4.86 14.38 11.16
CA GLN A 19 -4.26 14.42 9.83
C GLN A 19 -3.55 13.11 9.54
N ARG A 20 -3.58 12.70 8.28
CA ARG A 20 -2.81 11.59 7.75
C ARG A 20 -2.27 11.96 6.37
N TYR A 21 -1.00 11.64 6.16
CA TYR A 21 -0.39 11.66 4.84
C TYR A 21 -0.83 10.43 4.06
N GLU A 22 -1.36 10.67 2.86
CA GLU A 22 -1.65 9.64 1.87
C GLU A 22 -0.67 9.78 0.71
N TYR A 23 -0.04 8.67 0.36
CA TYR A 23 0.89 8.60 -0.76
C TYR A 23 0.23 7.80 -1.89
N THR A 24 0.19 8.37 -3.08
CA THR A 24 -0.29 7.68 -4.29
C THR A 24 0.78 7.69 -5.36
N LEU A 25 0.91 6.62 -6.13
CA LEU A 25 1.88 6.58 -7.23
C LEU A 25 1.46 7.58 -8.31
N THR A 26 2.42 8.37 -8.78
CA THR A 26 2.27 9.15 -10.00
C THR A 26 2.33 8.22 -11.22
N PRO A 27 1.89 8.65 -12.42
CA PRO A 27 2.08 7.85 -13.64
C PRO A 27 3.54 7.43 -13.85
N SER A 28 4.51 8.33 -13.61
CA SER A 28 5.94 7.99 -13.68
C SER A 28 6.37 6.99 -12.61
N GLY A 29 5.81 7.10 -11.39
CA GLY A 29 6.07 6.12 -10.33
C GLY A 29 5.49 4.74 -10.67
N ALA A 30 4.33 4.69 -11.31
CA ALA A 30 3.71 3.45 -11.76
C ALA A 30 4.55 2.76 -12.85
N THR A 31 5.00 3.50 -13.87
CA THR A 31 5.90 2.97 -14.90
C THR A 31 7.19 2.44 -14.30
N TYR A 32 7.81 3.19 -13.38
CA TYR A 32 9.02 2.72 -12.70
C TYR A 32 8.77 1.44 -11.87
N ALA A 33 7.63 1.35 -11.18
CA ALA A 33 7.25 0.15 -10.45
C ALA A 33 7.11 -1.07 -11.37
N GLU A 34 6.51 -0.91 -12.55
CA GLU A 34 6.41 -1.97 -13.56
C GLU A 34 7.80 -2.43 -14.02
N GLU A 35 8.72 -1.50 -14.30
CA GLU A 35 10.10 -1.81 -14.73
C GLU A 35 10.86 -2.65 -13.70
N ILE A 36 10.69 -2.37 -12.41
CA ILE A 36 11.42 -3.09 -11.36
C ILE A 36 10.74 -4.38 -10.90
N THR A 37 9.47 -4.61 -11.25
CA THR A 37 8.67 -5.73 -10.71
C THR A 37 9.32 -7.09 -10.97
N ASP A 38 9.83 -7.30 -12.18
CA ASP A 38 10.46 -8.57 -12.55
C ASP A 38 11.75 -8.86 -11.76
N HIS A 39 12.47 -7.82 -11.34
CA HIS A 39 13.69 -7.97 -10.53
C HIS A 39 13.42 -8.52 -9.13
N TYR A 40 12.23 -8.31 -8.59
CA TYR A 40 11.83 -8.75 -7.25
C TYR A 40 10.88 -9.96 -7.25
N LYS A 41 10.69 -10.60 -8.41
CA LYS A 41 9.73 -11.69 -8.57
C LYS A 41 10.04 -12.86 -7.63
N LYS A 42 11.31 -13.23 -7.50
CA LYS A 42 11.76 -14.36 -6.67
C LYS A 42 11.52 -14.10 -5.18
N GLU A 43 11.86 -12.91 -4.71
CA GLU A 43 11.62 -12.46 -3.35
C GLU A 43 10.12 -12.44 -3.05
N THR A 44 9.33 -11.94 -4.00
CA THR A 44 7.87 -11.89 -3.91
C THR A 44 7.28 -13.30 -3.77
N GLU A 45 7.76 -14.27 -4.55
CA GLU A 45 7.34 -15.67 -4.45
C GLU A 45 7.66 -16.27 -3.07
N LEU A 46 8.90 -16.08 -2.58
CA LEU A 46 9.34 -16.58 -1.27
C LEU A 46 8.52 -15.99 -0.12
N VAL A 47 8.33 -14.67 -0.12
CA VAL A 47 7.52 -13.98 0.89
C VAL A 47 6.07 -14.45 0.80
N THR A 48 5.50 -14.56 -0.40
CA THR A 48 4.12 -15.00 -0.60
C THR A 48 3.90 -16.40 -0.06
N GLU A 49 4.80 -17.34 -0.34
CA GLU A 49 4.69 -18.72 0.15
C GLU A 49 4.77 -18.79 1.68
N TYR A 50 5.72 -18.05 2.27
CA TYR A 50 5.82 -17.93 3.72
C TYR A 50 4.54 -17.37 4.35
N LEU A 51 3.99 -16.29 3.79
CA LEU A 51 2.79 -15.64 4.30
C LEU A 51 1.54 -16.53 4.15
N LYS A 52 1.41 -17.33 3.09
CA LYS A 52 0.32 -18.30 2.93
C LYS A 52 0.31 -19.33 4.06
N GLN A 53 1.48 -19.83 4.42
CA GLN A 53 1.65 -20.82 5.49
C GLN A 53 1.45 -20.21 6.88
N HIS A 54 1.91 -18.97 7.08
CA HIS A 54 1.93 -18.29 8.38
C HIS A 54 0.88 -17.19 8.50
N LYS A 55 -0.22 -17.26 7.74
CA LYS A 55 -1.28 -16.23 7.67
C LYS A 55 -1.81 -15.77 9.03
N HIS A 56 -1.82 -16.67 10.01
CA HIS A 56 -2.29 -16.44 11.38
C HIS A 56 -1.31 -15.64 12.25
N ALA A 57 -0.02 -15.63 11.89
CA ALA A 57 1.04 -14.92 12.61
C ALA A 57 1.24 -13.48 12.09
N ILE A 58 0.66 -13.15 10.92
CA ILE A 58 0.69 -11.79 10.37
C ILE A 58 -0.19 -10.92 11.28
N LYS A 59 0.43 -10.19 12.21
CA LYS A 59 -0.22 -9.05 12.85
C LYS A 59 -0.71 -8.15 11.72
N HIS A 60 -2.02 -8.12 11.50
CA HIS A 60 -2.60 -7.18 10.57
C HIS A 60 -2.32 -5.79 11.16
N ASP A 61 -1.26 -5.14 10.71
CA ASP A 61 -1.20 -3.70 10.79
C ASP A 61 -2.43 -3.25 10.01
N LEU A 62 -3.41 -2.71 10.74
CA LEU A 62 -4.73 -2.33 10.25
C LEU A 62 -4.60 -1.09 9.34
N ILE A 63 -3.77 -1.18 8.29
CA ILE A 63 -3.93 -0.37 7.09
C ILE A 63 -5.16 -0.95 6.39
N LYS A 64 -6.34 -0.56 6.87
CA LYS A 64 -7.60 -0.82 6.20
C LYS A 64 -7.60 -0.03 4.90
N ILE A 65 -7.14 -0.63 3.81
CA ILE A 65 -7.48 -0.14 2.47
C ILE A 65 -8.97 -0.45 2.29
N PRO A 66 -9.86 0.56 2.14
CA PRO A 66 -11.27 0.30 1.90
C PRO A 66 -11.41 -0.40 0.55
N LYS A 67 -11.64 -1.70 0.54
CA LYS A 67 -11.79 -2.50 -0.70
C LYS A 67 -12.90 -1.95 -1.59
N GLU A 68 -13.95 -1.38 -0.98
CA GLU A 68 -15.06 -0.70 -1.66
C GLU A 68 -14.60 0.44 -2.59
N ARG A 69 -13.46 1.09 -2.29
CA ARG A 69 -12.93 2.20 -3.11
C ARG A 69 -12.27 1.73 -4.41
N TYR A 70 -11.88 0.46 -4.50
CA TYR A 70 -11.11 -0.09 -5.63
C TYR A 70 -11.82 -1.25 -6.34
N GLN A 71 -13.13 -1.40 -6.13
CA GLN A 71 -13.94 -2.29 -6.97
C GLN A 71 -14.25 -1.56 -8.29
N ILE A 72 -13.70 -2.10 -9.39
CA ILE A 72 -14.06 -1.76 -10.77
C ILE A 72 -15.33 -2.52 -11.14
#